data_AF-A0A6L8MN12-F1
#
_entry.id   AF-A0A6L8MN12-F1
#
_cell.length_a   1.000
_cell.length_b   1.000
_cell.length_c   1.000
_cell.angle_alpha   90.00
_cell.angle_beta   90.00
_cell.angle_gamma   90.00
#
_symmetry.space_group_name_H-M   'P 1'
#
loop_
_entity.id
_entity.type
_entity.pdbx_description
1 polymer ?
#
loop_
_entity_poly.entity_id
_entity_poly.type
_entity_poly.pdbx_seq_one_letter_code
_entity_poly.pdbx_strand_id
1 'polypeptide(L)'
;MMPILLQWLRRLSHLLGFETADAFPPGHPYERTRWNGAYFDIASDVKPEQIESRLCEAIANTPLVFGYITNPTPRMQRALLAVLEERMRVNRGRASELAELLVQAYESPHITEVIPGLRGVVASTSGHDMGDRARTVMAFLGSTQSPFDVIEMR
;
A
#
# COMPACT_ATOMS: atom_id res chain seq x y z
N MET A 1 10.57 -33.13 13.89
CA MET A 1 11.77 -32.97 13.02
C MET A 1 11.54 -32.06 11.82
N MET A 2 10.40 -32.12 11.12
CA MET A 2 10.07 -31.23 9.98
C MET A 2 10.10 -29.70 10.22
N PRO A 3 9.65 -29.14 11.36
CA PRO A 3 9.56 -27.69 11.52
C PRO A 3 10.93 -27.01 11.72
N ILE A 4 11.91 -27.74 12.25
CA ILE A 4 13.26 -27.23 12.51
C ILE A 4 14.02 -27.10 11.18
N LEU A 5 13.92 -28.10 10.31
CA LEU A 5 14.52 -28.05 8.97
C LEU A 5 13.97 -26.89 8.12
N LEU A 6 12.67 -26.62 8.18
CA LEU A 6 12.05 -25.48 7.49
C LEU A 6 12.52 -24.12 8.04
N GLN A 7 12.72 -24.01 9.36
CA GLN A 7 13.30 -22.80 9.96
C GLN A 7 14.75 -22.57 9.55
N TRP A 8 15.56 -23.64 9.50
CA TRP A 8 16.95 -23.54 9.06
C TRP A 8 17.07 -23.26 7.57
N LEU A 9 16.21 -23.83 6.74
CA LEU A 9 16.13 -23.54 5.30
C LEU A 9 15.75 -22.07 5.06
N ARG A 10 14.76 -21.53 5.77
CA ARG A 10 14.44 -20.09 5.69
C ARG A 10 15.60 -19.21 6.14
N ARG A 11 16.28 -19.57 7.25
CA ARG A 11 17.46 -18.83 7.71
C ARG A 11 18.62 -18.89 6.71
N LEU A 12 18.86 -20.05 6.10
CA LEU A 12 19.90 -20.23 5.08
C LEU A 12 19.56 -19.51 3.78
N SER A 13 18.31 -19.57 3.35
CA SER A 13 17.78 -18.83 2.20
C SER A 13 17.91 -17.32 2.39
N HIS A 14 17.57 -16.84 3.60
CA HIS A 14 17.76 -15.45 4.02
C HIS A 14 19.24 -15.03 4.05
N LEU A 15 20.13 -15.89 4.54
CA LEU A 15 21.58 -15.65 4.56
C LEU A 15 22.24 -15.75 3.17
N LEU A 16 21.66 -16.51 2.25
CA LEU A 16 22.18 -16.71 0.89
C LEU A 16 21.57 -15.74 -0.14
N GLY A 17 20.62 -14.88 0.28
CA GLY A 17 20.01 -13.86 -0.60
C GLY A 17 19.11 -14.42 -1.70
N PHE A 18 18.64 -15.66 -1.57
CA PHE A 18 17.76 -16.30 -2.56
C PHE A 18 16.27 -15.97 -2.35
N GLU A 19 15.92 -15.33 -1.24
CA GLU A 19 14.56 -14.89 -0.95
C GLU A 19 14.38 -13.42 -1.32
N THR A 20 13.41 -13.16 -2.21
CA THR A 20 12.85 -11.82 -2.39
C THR A 20 12.27 -11.37 -1.06
N ALA A 21 12.65 -10.19 -0.58
CA ALA A 21 12.01 -9.59 0.57
C ALA A 21 10.51 -9.47 0.29
N ASP A 22 9.68 -9.86 1.25
CA ASP A 22 8.22 -9.75 1.23
C ASP A 22 7.71 -8.85 2.38
N ALA A 23 8.62 -8.31 3.18
CA ALA A 23 8.40 -7.60 4.43
C ALA A 23 9.56 -6.65 4.75
N PHE A 24 9.29 -5.57 5.50
CA PHE A 24 10.36 -4.81 6.16
C PHE A 24 11.04 -5.65 7.25
N PRO A 25 12.32 -5.38 7.58
CA PRO A 25 13.03 -6.12 8.61
C PRO A 25 12.38 -5.94 10.00
N PRO A 26 12.57 -6.91 10.93
CA PRO A 26 12.04 -6.82 12.29
C PRO A 26 12.50 -5.55 13.02
N GLY A 27 11.59 -4.90 13.75
CA GLY A 27 11.88 -3.66 14.48
C GLY A 27 11.78 -2.38 13.63
N HIS A 28 11.48 -2.50 12.33
CA HIS A 28 11.12 -1.35 11.51
C HIS A 28 9.72 -0.82 11.90
N PRO A 29 9.47 0.51 11.89
CA PRO A 29 8.15 1.07 12.20
C PRO A 29 6.99 0.48 11.38
N TYR A 30 7.31 0.07 10.15
CA TYR A 30 6.37 -0.54 9.20
C TYR A 30 6.57 -2.05 9.03
N GLU A 31 7.07 -2.76 10.06
CA GLU A 31 7.30 -4.22 10.00
C GLU A 31 6.07 -5.06 9.63
N ARG A 32 4.85 -4.50 9.71
CA ARG A 32 3.59 -5.16 9.33
C ARG A 32 3.24 -5.02 7.86
N THR A 33 3.95 -4.17 7.12
CA THR A 33 3.78 -4.05 5.68
C THR A 33 4.31 -5.33 5.03
N ARG A 34 3.49 -5.91 4.15
CA ARG A 34 3.82 -7.08 3.35
C ARG A 34 3.54 -6.79 1.90
N TRP A 35 4.30 -7.38 1.00
CA TRP A 35 4.05 -7.27 -0.43
C TRP A 35 4.30 -8.60 -1.12
N ASN A 36 3.70 -8.79 -2.29
CA ASN A 36 3.87 -9.99 -3.07
C ASN A 36 5.17 -9.92 -3.91
N GLY A 37 6.14 -10.79 -3.62
CA GLY A 37 7.42 -10.86 -4.33
C GLY A 37 7.30 -11.11 -5.85
N ALA A 38 6.18 -11.68 -6.33
CA ALA A 38 5.94 -11.86 -7.76
C ALA A 38 5.77 -10.53 -8.53
N TYR A 39 5.31 -9.48 -7.84
CA TYR A 39 5.14 -8.14 -8.40
C TYR A 39 6.26 -7.19 -7.98
N PHE A 40 6.98 -7.51 -6.92
CA PHE A 40 8.06 -6.71 -6.36
C PHE A 40 9.29 -7.58 -6.12
N ASP A 41 10.15 -7.67 -7.13
CA ASP A 41 11.43 -8.38 -7.03
C ASP A 41 12.45 -7.48 -6.31
N ILE A 42 12.48 -7.59 -4.98
CA ILE A 42 13.38 -6.83 -4.11
C ILE A 42 14.27 -7.83 -3.37
N ALA A 43 15.59 -7.72 -3.57
CA ALA A 43 16.55 -8.55 -2.85
C ALA A 43 16.51 -8.26 -1.33
N SER A 44 16.73 -9.30 -0.51
CA SER A 44 16.63 -9.23 0.95
C SER A 44 17.71 -8.38 1.64
N ASP A 45 18.80 -8.08 0.94
CA ASP A 45 19.92 -7.26 1.42
C ASP A 45 19.72 -5.76 1.21
N VAL A 46 18.64 -5.36 0.54
CA VAL A 46 18.31 -3.96 0.26
C VAL A 46 17.91 -3.25 1.55
N LYS A 47 18.44 -2.03 1.75
CA LYS A 47 18.13 -1.22 2.93
C LYS A 47 16.64 -0.83 2.97
N PRO A 48 15.99 -0.75 4.14
CA PRO A 48 14.56 -0.44 4.26
C PRO A 48 14.11 0.81 3.50
N GLU A 49 14.92 1.87 3.50
CA GLU A 49 14.61 3.13 2.82
C GLU A 49 14.59 2.96 1.30
N GLN A 50 15.45 2.08 0.78
CA GLN A 50 15.50 1.73 -0.64
C GLN A 50 14.34 0.81 -1.02
N ILE A 51 13.96 -0.13 -0.15
CA ILE A 51 12.75 -0.96 -0.32
C ILE A 51 11.54 -0.05 -0.47
N GLU A 52 11.32 0.87 0.47
CA GLU A 52 10.16 1.78 0.44
C GLU A 52 10.17 2.67 -0.81
N SER A 53 11.35 3.18 -1.20
CA SER A 53 11.49 4.02 -2.40
C SER A 53 11.14 3.26 -3.68
N ARG A 54 11.62 2.00 -3.83
CA ARG A 54 11.28 1.14 -4.97
C ARG A 54 9.80 0.81 -5.02
N LEU A 55 9.18 0.54 -3.88
CA LEU A 55 7.74 0.29 -3.78
C LEU A 55 6.94 1.52 -4.20
N CYS A 56 7.32 2.72 -3.72
CA CYS A 56 6.67 3.98 -4.11
C CYS A 56 6.82 4.26 -5.61
N GLU A 57 8.00 4.00 -6.19
CA GLU A 57 8.27 4.15 -7.62
C GLU A 57 7.44 3.16 -8.45
N ALA A 58 7.35 1.90 -8.02
CA ALA A 58 6.52 0.89 -8.66
C ALA A 58 5.03 1.26 -8.64
N ILE A 59 4.52 1.82 -7.53
CA ILE A 59 3.15 2.34 -7.43
C ILE A 59 2.94 3.53 -8.38
N ALA A 60 3.90 4.46 -8.46
CA ALA A 60 3.79 5.61 -9.35
C ALA A 60 3.73 5.19 -10.83
N ASN A 61 4.53 4.20 -11.22
CA ASN A 61 4.61 3.69 -12.59
C ASN A 61 3.43 2.76 -12.94
N THR A 62 3.07 1.85 -12.02
CA THR A 62 2.04 0.82 -12.22
C THR A 62 1.09 0.77 -11.02
N PRO A 63 0.13 1.71 -10.90
CA PRO A 63 -0.66 1.89 -9.67
C PRO A 63 -1.42 0.67 -9.15
N LEU A 64 -1.79 -0.27 -10.03
CA LEU A 64 -2.54 -1.47 -9.66
C LEU A 64 -1.75 -2.42 -8.76
N VAL A 65 -0.41 -2.35 -8.79
CA VAL A 65 0.44 -3.19 -7.93
C VAL A 65 0.21 -2.92 -6.44
N PHE A 66 -0.38 -1.78 -6.10
CA PHE A 66 -0.78 -1.45 -4.74
C PHE A 66 -1.73 -2.48 -4.13
N GLY A 67 -2.59 -3.12 -4.94
CA GLY A 67 -3.48 -4.20 -4.48
C GLY A 67 -2.75 -5.45 -3.98
N TYR A 68 -1.44 -5.57 -4.24
CA TYR A 68 -0.60 -6.66 -3.74
C TYR A 68 0.23 -6.25 -2.51
N ILE A 69 -0.08 -5.12 -1.90
CA ILE A 69 0.56 -4.63 -0.68
C ILE A 69 -0.45 -4.66 0.47
N THR A 70 -0.12 -5.37 1.55
CA THR A 70 -0.90 -5.38 2.78
C THR A 70 -0.28 -4.39 3.78
N ASN A 71 -1.11 -3.58 4.45
CA ASN A 71 -0.70 -2.52 5.37
C ASN A 71 0.32 -1.53 4.75
N PRO A 72 -0.01 -0.87 3.63
CA PRO A 72 0.90 0.04 2.95
C PRO A 72 1.34 1.21 3.83
N THR A 73 2.61 1.61 3.71
CA THR A 73 3.16 2.74 4.49
C THR A 73 2.49 4.06 4.10
N PRO A 74 2.57 5.10 4.95
CA PRO A 74 2.07 6.42 4.59
C PRO A 74 2.63 6.96 3.27
N ARG A 75 3.90 6.68 2.95
CA ARG A 75 4.52 7.12 1.69
C ARG A 75 3.95 6.37 0.47
N MET A 76 3.70 5.07 0.59
CA MET A 76 3.06 4.28 -0.46
C MET A 76 1.63 4.75 -0.73
N GLN A 77 0.86 5.06 0.33
CA GLN A 77 -0.48 5.62 0.20
C GLN A 77 -0.44 6.98 -0.52
N ARG A 78 0.51 7.86 -0.18
CA ARG A 78 0.73 9.14 -0.88
C ARG A 78 1.03 8.94 -2.37
N ALA A 79 1.86 7.97 -2.72
CA ALA A 79 2.17 7.66 -4.11
C ALA A 79 0.91 7.26 -4.90
N LEU A 80 0.06 6.39 -4.34
CA LEU A 80 -1.21 6.03 -4.96
C LEU A 80 -2.14 7.25 -5.08
N LEU A 81 -2.28 8.02 -4.01
CA LEU A 81 -3.13 9.21 -3.94
C LEU A 81 -2.74 10.25 -5.00
N ALA A 82 -1.44 10.51 -5.20
CA ALA A 82 -0.97 11.44 -6.23
C ALA A 82 -1.40 11.00 -7.65
N VAL A 83 -1.34 9.69 -7.94
CA VAL A 83 -1.79 9.16 -9.24
C VAL A 83 -3.32 9.19 -9.36
N LEU A 84 -4.03 8.92 -8.27
CA LEU A 84 -5.49 9.02 -8.21
C LEU A 84 -5.96 10.46 -8.46
N GLU A 85 -5.34 11.44 -7.82
CA GLU A 85 -5.62 12.87 -8.01
C GLU A 85 -5.48 13.26 -9.48
N GLU A 86 -4.37 12.89 -10.11
CA GLU A 86 -4.13 13.19 -11.52
C GLU A 86 -5.20 12.57 -12.43
N ARG A 87 -5.60 11.32 -12.17
CA ARG A 87 -6.63 10.64 -12.95
C ARG A 87 -8.00 11.25 -12.75
N MET A 88 -8.34 11.65 -11.53
CA MET A 88 -9.58 12.37 -11.23
C MET A 88 -9.63 13.71 -11.96
N ARG A 89 -8.51 14.45 -11.99
CA ARG A 89 -8.40 15.74 -12.68
C ARG A 89 -8.55 15.63 -14.20
N VAL A 90 -7.91 14.65 -14.82
CA VAL A 90 -7.92 14.46 -16.28
C VAL A 90 -9.13 13.63 -16.75
N ASN A 91 -10.00 13.20 -15.82
CA ASN A 91 -11.11 12.28 -16.06
C ASN A 91 -10.69 11.03 -16.85
N ARG A 92 -9.48 10.52 -16.56
CA ARG A 92 -8.98 9.29 -17.18
C ARG A 92 -9.68 8.10 -16.55
N GLY A 93 -10.15 7.18 -17.40
CA GLY A 93 -10.69 5.90 -16.95
C GLY A 93 -9.73 5.22 -15.97
N ARG A 94 -10.30 4.47 -15.01
CA ARG A 94 -9.60 3.74 -13.92
C ARG A 94 -9.26 4.54 -12.67
N ALA A 95 -9.81 5.73 -12.44
CA ALA A 95 -9.75 6.38 -11.13
C ALA A 95 -10.53 5.58 -10.06
N SER A 96 -11.68 5.00 -10.45
CA SER A 96 -12.49 4.12 -9.59
C SER A 96 -11.70 2.92 -9.09
N GLU A 97 -10.97 2.22 -9.98
CA GLU A 97 -10.15 1.06 -9.61
C GLU A 97 -9.10 1.42 -8.55
N LEU A 98 -8.46 2.60 -8.65
CA LEU A 98 -7.48 3.04 -7.63
C LEU A 98 -8.16 3.39 -6.31
N ALA A 99 -9.37 3.95 -6.36
CA ALA A 99 -10.15 4.19 -5.15
C ALA A 99 -10.59 2.88 -4.49
N GLU A 100 -10.93 1.84 -5.26
CA GLU A 100 -11.22 0.50 -4.73
C GLU A 100 -10.01 -0.09 -3.98
N LEU A 101 -8.80 0.05 -4.55
CA LEU A 101 -7.57 -0.39 -3.89
C LEU A 101 -7.34 0.34 -2.56
N LEU A 102 -7.66 1.64 -2.51
CA LEU A 102 -7.58 2.42 -1.28
C LEU A 102 -8.62 1.95 -0.25
N VAL A 103 -9.87 1.68 -0.67
CA VAL A 103 -10.93 1.12 0.18
C VAL A 103 -10.46 -0.20 0.80
N GLN A 104 -9.94 -1.13 -0.01
CA GLN A 104 -9.45 -2.43 0.44
C GLN A 104 -8.32 -2.30 1.45
N ALA A 105 -7.36 -1.39 1.21
CA ALA A 105 -6.27 -1.17 2.14
C ALA A 105 -6.76 -0.65 3.50
N TYR A 106 -7.81 0.18 3.52
CA TYR A 106 -8.41 0.74 4.72
C TYR A 106 -9.28 -0.24 5.52
N GLU A 107 -9.57 -1.44 4.99
CA GLU A 107 -10.19 -2.53 5.74
C GLU A 107 -9.28 -3.08 6.84
N SER A 108 -7.96 -2.92 6.68
CA SER A 108 -7.02 -3.27 7.73
C SER A 108 -7.08 -2.28 8.90
N PRO A 109 -7.19 -2.74 10.16
CA PRO A 109 -7.08 -1.88 11.33
C PRO A 109 -5.65 -1.37 11.56
N HIS A 110 -4.65 -1.93 10.88
CA HIS A 110 -3.23 -1.61 11.08
C HIS A 110 -2.68 -0.59 10.08
N ILE A 111 -3.45 -0.23 9.06
CA ILE A 111 -3.05 0.84 8.14
C ILE A 111 -3.02 2.18 8.88
N THR A 112 -1.98 2.96 8.66
CA THR A 112 -1.92 4.34 9.18
C THR A 112 -2.75 5.24 8.28
N GLU A 113 -3.67 6.02 8.86
CA GLU A 113 -4.47 6.98 8.09
C GLU A 113 -3.59 8.17 7.66
N VAL A 114 -3.66 8.55 6.39
CA VAL A 114 -2.87 9.65 5.82
C VAL A 114 -3.72 10.87 5.46
N ILE A 115 -5.00 10.67 5.14
CA ILE A 115 -5.99 11.74 4.94
C ILE A 115 -6.98 11.69 6.12
N PRO A 116 -7.08 12.75 6.94
CA PRO A 116 -8.00 12.79 8.06
C PRO A 116 -9.43 12.45 7.66
N GLY A 117 -10.07 11.51 8.36
CA GLY A 117 -11.47 11.15 8.14
C GLY A 117 -11.72 10.16 7.00
N LEU A 118 -10.70 9.80 6.21
CA LEU A 118 -10.82 8.81 5.13
C LEU A 118 -11.28 7.45 5.66
N ARG A 119 -10.76 7.01 6.81
CA ARG A 119 -11.21 5.78 7.48
C ARG A 119 -12.68 5.84 7.86
N GLY A 120 -13.15 7.00 8.32
CA GLY A 120 -14.56 7.21 8.64
C GLY A 120 -15.46 7.02 7.42
N VAL A 121 -15.03 7.55 6.27
CA VAL A 121 -15.73 7.39 4.98
C VAL A 121 -15.73 5.93 4.51
N VAL A 122 -14.61 5.23 4.64
CA VAL A 122 -14.54 3.80 4.28
C VAL A 122 -15.43 2.96 5.21
N ALA A 123 -15.44 3.27 6.51
CA ALA A 123 -16.25 2.55 7.49
C ALA A 123 -17.76 2.76 7.30
N SER A 124 -18.19 4.00 6.96
CA SER A 124 -19.60 4.33 6.74
C SER A 124 -20.20 3.64 5.52
N THR A 125 -19.37 3.07 4.65
CA THR A 125 -19.78 2.38 3.43
C THR A 125 -19.54 0.86 3.48
N SER A 126 -19.24 0.30 4.66
CA SER A 126 -18.91 -1.13 4.84
C SER A 126 -19.97 -2.14 4.36
N GLY A 127 -21.24 -1.73 4.18
CA GLY A 127 -22.33 -2.55 3.66
C GLY A 127 -22.70 -2.32 2.20
N HIS A 128 -22.01 -1.43 1.49
CA HIS A 128 -22.28 -1.11 0.08
C HIS A 128 -21.44 -1.95 -0.87
N ASP A 129 -21.86 -2.04 -2.13
CA ASP A 129 -21.05 -2.63 -3.20
C ASP A 129 -19.72 -1.86 -3.37
N MET A 130 -18.67 -2.56 -3.77
CA MET A 130 -17.33 -1.98 -3.92
C MET A 130 -17.32 -0.75 -4.85
N GLY A 131 -18.12 -0.76 -5.92
CA GLY A 131 -18.22 0.39 -6.82
C GLY A 131 -18.83 1.63 -6.16
N ASP A 132 -19.80 1.44 -5.27
CA ASP A 132 -20.42 2.53 -4.49
C ASP A 132 -19.47 3.07 -3.41
N ARG A 133 -18.72 2.17 -2.76
CA ARG A 133 -17.66 2.53 -1.79
C ARG A 133 -16.59 3.39 -2.47
N ALA A 134 -16.10 2.95 -3.64
CA ALA A 134 -15.11 3.69 -4.41
C ALA A 134 -15.61 5.06 -4.88
N ARG A 135 -16.86 5.15 -5.35
CA ARG A 135 -17.48 6.44 -5.72
C ARG A 135 -17.60 7.37 -4.51
N THR A 136 -17.95 6.86 -3.33
CA THR A 136 -18.04 7.65 -2.10
C THR A 136 -16.66 8.18 -1.68
N VAL A 137 -15.62 7.34 -1.74
CA VAL A 137 -14.25 7.76 -1.45
C VAL A 137 -13.77 8.81 -2.45
N MET A 138 -14.01 8.63 -3.76
CA MET A 138 -13.67 9.64 -4.76
C MET A 138 -14.42 10.96 -4.52
N ALA A 139 -15.70 10.93 -4.14
CA ALA A 139 -16.46 12.13 -3.82
C ALA A 139 -15.88 12.87 -2.61
N PHE A 140 -15.49 12.14 -1.56
CA PHE A 140 -14.80 12.70 -0.41
C PHE A 140 -13.46 13.33 -0.81
N LEU A 141 -12.62 12.60 -1.55
CA LEU A 141 -11.33 13.10 -2.03
C LEU A 141 -11.48 14.35 -2.91
N GLY A 142 -12.48 14.38 -3.79
CA GLY A 142 -12.76 15.55 -4.63
C GLY A 142 -13.26 16.78 -3.86
N SER A 143 -13.73 16.61 -2.62
CA SER A 143 -14.12 17.71 -1.72
C SER A 143 -12.99 18.22 -0.84
N THR A 144 -11.89 17.48 -0.74
CA THR A 144 -10.67 17.87 -0.01
C THR A 144 -9.86 18.86 -0.85
N GLN A 145 -9.25 19.88 -0.22
CA GLN A 145 -8.40 20.84 -0.92
C GLN A 145 -7.20 20.14 -1.57
N SER A 146 -6.81 20.58 -2.79
CA SER A 146 -5.66 20.04 -3.55
C SER A 146 -4.37 20.81 -3.24
N PRO A 147 -3.18 20.15 -3.20
CA PRO A 147 -2.99 18.69 -3.21
C PRO A 147 -3.67 18.07 -2.00
N PHE A 148 -4.13 16.81 -2.08
CA PHE A 148 -4.83 16.18 -0.95
C PHE A 148 -4.12 16.51 0.36
N ASP A 149 -4.85 16.95 1.39
CA ASP A 149 -4.31 17.32 2.71
C ASP A 149 -3.74 16.08 3.43
N VAL A 150 -2.61 15.59 2.94
CA VAL A 150 -1.96 14.42 3.49
C VAL A 150 -1.09 14.85 4.67
N ILE A 151 -1.31 14.23 5.82
CA ILE A 151 -0.50 14.46 7.02
C ILE A 151 0.96 14.14 6.69
N GLU A 152 1.89 15.09 6.86
CA GLU A 152 3.33 14.82 6.83
C GLU A 152 3.74 14.10 8.12
N MET A 153 4.12 12.83 8.02
CA MET A 153 4.80 12.12 9.10
C MET A 153 6.31 12.22 8.85
N ARG A 154 7.01 12.92 9.74
CA ARG A 154 8.48 13.00 9.79
C ARG A 154 9.07 11.76 10.44
#